data_AF-A0A2G9MGR1-F1
#
_entry.id   AF-A0A2G9MGR1-F1
#
_cell.length_a   1.000
_cell.length_b   1.000
_cell.length_c   1.000
_cell.angle_alpha   90.00
_cell.angle_beta   90.00
_cell.angle_gamma   90.00
#
_symmetry.space_group_name_H-M   'P 1'
#
loop_
_entity.id
_entity.type
_entity.pdbx_description
1 polymer ?
#
loop_
_entity_poly.entity_id
_entity_poly.type
_entity_poly.pdbx_seq_one_letter_code
_entity_poly.pdbx_strand_id
1 'polypeptide(L)'
;MLCTSNYPFFWARMGFVTYSFLPAVGLHFVMKLTNRKCNYITIYMMPVIFSLMALFKPGFIIESTCTTFFVIVIKDLFNSLFTYIYGLYYFGFILLFCYFLLKSFNKEKDQLKRKSYAIIFAATLITLLPAVVLFIIFPAFKVIFPSVYCEFAVLFTAAAIIASYLDNKIQKKK
;
A
#
# COMPACT_ATOMS: atom_id res chain seq x y z
N MET A 1 8.34 2.93 20.69
CA MET A 1 7.00 2.44 21.05
C MET A 1 6.01 3.54 20.70
N LEU A 2 5.10 3.31 19.75
CA LEU A 2 4.18 4.37 19.28
C LEU A 2 3.15 4.75 20.36
N CYS A 3 2.85 3.84 21.29
CA CYS A 3 1.86 4.04 22.36
C CYS A 3 2.44 4.49 23.71
N THR A 4 3.69 4.99 23.78
CA THR A 4 4.20 5.60 25.03
C THR A 4 3.59 6.97 25.31
N SER A 5 3.07 7.64 24.29
CA SER A 5 2.24 8.84 24.43
C SER A 5 0.78 8.43 24.58
N ASN A 6 0.06 8.94 25.59
CA ASN A 6 -1.37 8.68 25.89
C ASN A 6 -2.38 9.17 24.81
N TYR A 7 -2.01 9.16 23.52
CA TYR A 7 -2.81 9.66 22.40
C TYR A 7 -3.07 8.58 21.33
N PRO A 8 -3.79 7.49 21.66
CA PRO A 8 -4.04 6.39 20.73
C PRO A 8 -4.82 6.84 19.47
N PHE A 9 -5.76 7.77 19.63
CA PHE A 9 -6.55 8.31 18.53
C PHE A 9 -5.71 9.08 17.50
N PHE A 10 -4.70 9.82 17.97
CA PHE A 10 -3.82 10.57 17.08
C PHE A 10 -2.98 9.62 16.21
N TRP A 11 -2.38 8.60 16.83
CA TRP A 11 -1.58 7.61 16.12
C TRP A 11 -2.39 6.78 15.13
N ALA A 12 -3.63 6.44 15.48
CA ALA A 12 -4.51 5.72 14.57
C ALA A 12 -4.91 6.58 13.35
N ARG A 13 -5.11 7.91 13.52
CA ARG A 13 -5.32 8.83 12.38
C ARG A 13 -4.08 8.93 11.51
N MET A 14 -2.90 9.07 12.10
CA MET A 14 -1.64 9.11 11.35
C MET A 14 -1.39 7.81 10.58
N GLY A 15 -1.71 6.66 11.17
CA GLY A 15 -1.67 5.37 10.49
C GLY A 15 -2.62 5.31 9.30
N PHE A 16 -3.86 5.80 9.45
CA PHE A 16 -4.81 5.86 8.34
C PHE A 16 -4.30 6.75 7.19
N VAL A 17 -3.71 7.89 7.51
CA VAL A 17 -3.08 8.79 6.52
C VAL A 17 -1.97 8.05 5.78
N THR A 18 -1.01 7.43 6.49
CA THR A 18 0.10 6.73 5.83
C THR A 18 -0.37 5.56 4.97
N TYR A 19 -1.35 4.78 5.44
CA TYR A 19 -1.93 3.71 4.64
C TYR A 19 -2.60 4.26 3.38
N SER A 20 -3.37 5.34 3.48
CA SER A 20 -4.07 5.93 2.33
C SER A 20 -3.11 6.24 1.18
N PHE A 21 -1.89 6.70 1.46
CA PHE A 21 -0.88 7.01 0.44
C PHE A 21 -0.21 5.78 -0.18
N LEU A 22 -0.32 4.60 0.43
CA LEU A 22 0.40 3.41 0.00
C LEU A 22 0.05 2.95 -1.44
N PRO A 23 -1.23 2.83 -1.84
CA PRO A 23 -1.57 2.43 -3.21
C PRO A 23 -1.09 3.46 -4.25
N ALA A 24 -1.18 4.75 -3.93
CA ALA A 24 -0.73 5.84 -4.79
C ALA A 24 0.79 5.82 -5.03
N VAL A 25 1.58 5.63 -3.97
CA VAL A 25 3.03 5.48 -4.06
C VAL A 25 3.42 4.24 -4.85
N GLY A 26 2.74 3.10 -4.61
CA GLY A 26 2.97 1.86 -5.37
C GLY A 26 2.71 2.04 -6.86
N LEU A 27 1.60 2.68 -7.23
CA LEU A 27 1.27 2.95 -8.63
C LEU A 27 2.28 3.91 -9.27
N HIS A 28 2.66 4.99 -8.57
CA HIS A 28 3.70 5.92 -9.03
C HIS A 28 5.03 5.19 -9.30
N PHE A 29 5.45 4.31 -8.39
CA PHE A 29 6.66 3.52 -8.57
C PHE A 29 6.63 2.68 -9.86
N VAL A 30 5.54 1.96 -10.15
CA VAL A 30 5.40 1.18 -11.39
C VAL A 30 5.38 2.06 -12.62
N MET A 31 4.73 3.22 -12.58
CA MET A 31 4.69 4.12 -13.74
C MET A 31 6.08 4.69 -14.05
N LYS A 32 6.86 5.03 -13.02
CA LYS A 32 8.26 5.45 -13.20
C LYS A 32 9.10 4.31 -13.77
N LEU A 33 8.96 3.11 -13.21
CA LEU A 33 9.69 1.92 -13.65
C LEU A 33 9.35 1.50 -15.09
N THR A 34 8.12 1.72 -15.53
CA THR A 34 7.64 1.43 -16.89
C THR A 34 7.79 2.63 -17.85
N ASN A 35 8.44 3.72 -17.41
CA ASN A 35 8.62 4.97 -18.15
C ASN A 35 7.31 5.54 -18.75
N ARG A 36 6.19 5.38 -18.05
CA ARG A 36 4.91 5.97 -18.45
C ARG A 36 4.79 7.39 -17.92
N LYS A 37 4.40 8.31 -18.79
CA LYS A 37 3.97 9.65 -18.37
C LYS A 37 2.66 9.53 -17.62
N CYS A 38 2.63 10.01 -16.38
CA CYS A 38 1.40 10.10 -15.61
C CYS A 38 1.38 11.44 -14.87
N ASN A 39 0.18 11.98 -14.67
CA ASN A 39 0.03 13.19 -13.90
C ASN A 39 0.08 12.84 -12.41
N TYR A 40 1.19 13.23 -11.76
CA TYR A 40 1.40 13.00 -10.33
C TYR A 40 0.24 13.53 -9.49
N ILE A 41 -0.34 14.66 -9.90
CA ILE A 41 -1.47 15.27 -9.21
C ILE A 41 -2.62 14.27 -9.11
N THR A 42 -3.04 13.66 -10.23
CA THR A 42 -4.19 12.75 -10.25
C THR A 42 -4.03 11.55 -9.32
N ILE A 43 -2.81 11.01 -9.22
CA ILE A 43 -2.51 9.83 -8.39
C ILE A 43 -2.61 10.17 -6.90
N TYR A 44 -2.15 11.37 -6.52
CA TYR A 44 -2.10 11.81 -5.13
C TYR A 44 -3.35 12.57 -4.67
N MET A 45 -4.24 12.99 -5.59
CA MET A 45 -5.49 13.67 -5.22
C MET A 45 -6.38 12.82 -4.30
N MET A 46 -6.61 11.55 -4.63
CA MET A 46 -7.45 10.65 -3.83
C MET A 46 -6.93 10.39 -2.41
N PRO A 47 -5.66 9.98 -2.20
CA PRO A 47 -5.15 9.78 -0.84
C PRO A 47 -5.11 11.07 -0.02
N VAL A 48 -4.89 12.23 -0.65
CA VAL A 48 -4.97 13.53 0.04
C VAL A 48 -6.39 13.79 0.55
N ILE A 49 -7.41 13.55 -0.29
CA ILE A 49 -8.82 13.72 0.13
C ILE A 49 -9.14 12.82 1.31
N PHE A 50 -8.80 11.53 1.25
CA PHE A 50 -9.04 10.60 2.37
C PHE A 50 -8.29 11.02 3.64
N SER A 51 -7.05 11.50 3.49
CA SER A 51 -6.22 11.95 4.61
C SER A 51 -6.80 13.20 5.29
N LEU A 52 -7.23 14.18 4.50
CA LEU A 52 -7.89 15.39 5.02
C LEU A 52 -9.18 15.01 5.76
N MET A 53 -10.00 14.13 5.19
CA MET A 53 -11.21 13.64 5.85
C MET A 53 -10.91 12.96 7.20
N ALA A 54 -9.86 12.14 7.27
CA ALA A 54 -9.46 11.48 8.51
C ALA A 54 -8.94 12.45 9.59
N LEU A 55 -8.27 13.53 9.20
CA LEU A 55 -7.72 14.53 10.13
C LEU A 55 -8.79 15.49 10.66
N PHE A 56 -9.66 15.99 9.78
CA PHE A 56 -10.62 17.05 10.12
C PHE A 56 -11.96 16.54 10.65
N LYS A 57 -12.32 15.27 10.44
CA LYS A 57 -13.59 14.72 10.95
C LYS A 57 -13.46 14.37 12.45
N PRO A 58 -14.17 15.08 13.36
CA PRO A 58 -14.18 14.72 14.77
C PRO A 58 -14.83 13.34 14.94
N GLY A 59 -14.30 12.52 15.86
CA GLY A 59 -14.80 11.15 16.08
C GLY A 59 -14.56 10.17 14.92
N PHE A 60 -13.62 10.45 13.99
CA PHE A 60 -13.25 9.52 12.92
C PHE A 60 -12.90 8.11 13.43
N ILE A 61 -12.29 8.05 14.62
CA ILE A 61 -11.94 6.82 15.34
C ILE A 61 -12.70 6.87 16.67
N ILE A 62 -13.55 5.88 16.89
CA ILE A 62 -14.50 5.84 18.01
C ILE A 62 -13.89 5.00 19.14
N GLU A 63 -13.31 3.85 18.79
CA GLU A 63 -12.64 2.95 19.73
C GLU A 63 -11.28 2.56 19.16
N SER A 64 -10.21 2.85 19.92
CA SER A 64 -8.86 2.40 19.59
C SER A 64 -8.14 1.90 20.82
N THR A 65 -7.53 0.72 20.73
CA THR A 65 -6.66 0.17 21.77
C THR A 65 -5.21 0.23 21.33
N CYS A 66 -4.36 0.67 22.24
CA CYS A 66 -2.93 0.78 22.02
C CYS A 66 -2.25 -0.49 22.54
N THR A 67 -1.51 -1.17 21.68
CA THR A 67 -0.57 -2.22 22.09
C THR A 67 0.86 -1.65 22.07
N THR A 68 1.83 -2.37 22.61
CA THR A 68 3.23 -1.92 22.70
C THR A 68 3.84 -1.51 21.36
N PHE A 69 3.35 -2.11 20.26
CA PHE A 69 3.90 -1.93 18.91
C PHE A 69 2.89 -1.40 17.87
N PHE A 70 1.58 -1.52 18.11
CA PHE A 70 0.54 -1.20 17.12
C PHE A 70 -0.68 -0.54 17.76
N VAL A 71 -1.39 0.28 16.99
CA VAL A 71 -2.71 0.79 17.38
C VAL A 71 -3.79 0.00 16.64
N ILE A 72 -4.72 -0.54 17.39
CA ILE A 72 -5.85 -1.31 16.89
C ILE A 72 -7.06 -0.38 16.84
N VAL A 73 -7.68 -0.25 15.67
CA VAL A 73 -8.93 0.47 15.49
C VAL A 73 -10.07 -0.54 15.54
N ILE A 74 -10.95 -0.42 16.54
CA ILE A 74 -12.04 -1.37 16.79
C ILE A 74 -13.33 -0.88 16.12
N LYS A 75 -13.58 0.43 16.16
CA LYS A 75 -14.70 1.08 15.47
C LYS A 75 -14.28 2.41 14.88
N ASP A 76 -14.65 2.60 13.63
CA ASP A 76 -14.51 3.84 12.90
C ASP A 76 -15.88 4.39 12.50
N LEU A 77 -15.94 5.68 12.16
CA LEU A 77 -17.17 6.34 11.71
C LEU A 77 -17.31 6.26 10.18
N PHE A 78 -16.87 5.14 9.59
CA PHE A 78 -17.10 4.88 8.19
C PHE A 78 -18.56 4.48 7.99
N ASN A 79 -19.30 5.30 7.25
CA ASN A 79 -20.57 4.84 6.69
C ASN A 79 -20.26 3.73 5.67
N SER A 80 -21.16 2.75 5.52
CA SER A 80 -21.00 1.60 4.61
C SER A 80 -20.54 2.05 3.21
N LEU A 81 -21.10 3.14 2.70
CA LEU A 81 -20.76 3.71 1.40
C LEU A 81 -19.28 4.17 1.32
N PHE A 82 -18.74 4.77 2.37
CA PHE A 82 -17.35 5.23 2.40
C PHE A 82 -16.39 4.04 2.43
N THR A 83 -16.71 2.98 3.18
CA THR A 83 -15.93 1.74 3.19
C THR A 83 -15.84 1.12 1.79
N TYR A 84 -16.94 1.12 1.04
CA TYR A 84 -16.93 0.64 -0.35
C TYR A 84 -16.07 1.52 -1.27
N ILE A 85 -16.17 2.85 -1.16
CA ILE A 85 -15.36 3.77 -1.98
C ILE A 85 -13.87 3.60 -1.66
N TYR A 86 -13.51 3.52 -0.38
CA TYR A 86 -12.12 3.34 0.04
C TYR A 86 -11.58 1.96 -0.39
N GLY A 87 -12.40 0.92 -0.29
CA GLY A 87 -12.07 -0.42 -0.81
C GLY A 87 -11.86 -0.43 -2.33
N LEU A 88 -12.74 0.24 -3.08
CA LEU A 88 -12.60 0.41 -4.54
C LEU A 88 -11.33 1.17 -4.91
N TYR A 89 -10.95 2.20 -4.14
CA TYR A 89 -9.69 2.90 -4.32
C TYR A 89 -8.48 1.96 -4.17
N TYR A 90 -8.41 1.20 -3.07
CA TYR A 90 -7.31 0.25 -2.85
C TYR A 90 -7.24 -0.82 -3.93
N PHE A 91 -8.36 -1.49 -4.16
CA PHE A 91 -8.43 -2.60 -5.09
C PHE A 91 -8.17 -2.12 -6.53
N GLY A 92 -8.76 -0.98 -6.91
CA GLY A 92 -8.56 -0.37 -8.23
C GLY A 92 -7.10 0.00 -8.48
N PHE A 93 -6.40 0.60 -7.51
CA PHE A 93 -4.99 0.95 -7.65
C PHE A 93 -4.08 -0.29 -7.73
N ILE A 94 -4.35 -1.33 -6.95
CA ILE A 94 -3.62 -2.60 -7.03
C ILE A 94 -3.85 -3.29 -8.38
N LEU A 95 -5.09 -3.30 -8.89
CA LEU A 95 -5.38 -3.84 -10.21
C LEU A 95 -4.66 -3.06 -11.32
N LEU A 96 -4.65 -1.72 -11.27
CA LEU A 96 -3.92 -0.89 -12.22
C LEU A 96 -2.41 -1.13 -12.15
N PHE A 97 -1.87 -1.26 -10.95
CA PHE A 97 -0.47 -1.62 -10.70
C PHE A 97 -0.10 -2.93 -11.41
N CYS A 98 -0.88 -4.00 -11.17
CA CYS A 98 -0.66 -5.31 -11.81
C CYS A 98 -0.85 -5.24 -13.33
N TYR A 99 -1.88 -4.54 -13.81
CA TYR A 99 -2.15 -4.37 -15.24
C TYR A 99 -0.98 -3.69 -15.96
N PHE A 100 -0.45 -2.59 -15.41
CA PHE A 100 0.67 -1.88 -16.04
C PHE A 100 1.96 -2.69 -16.03
N LEU A 101 2.23 -3.45 -14.96
CA LEU A 101 3.37 -4.36 -14.91
C LEU A 101 3.28 -5.45 -15.97
N LEU A 102 2.15 -6.17 -16.05
CA LEU A 102 1.96 -7.26 -17.03
C LEU A 102 1.99 -6.75 -18.48
N LYS A 103 1.34 -5.62 -18.74
CA LYS A 103 1.35 -4.98 -20.07
C LYS A 103 2.77 -4.58 -20.49
N SER A 104 3.60 -4.12 -19.55
CA SER A 104 4.98 -3.72 -19.83
C SER A 104 5.90 -4.94 -19.94
N PHE A 105 5.69 -5.98 -19.13
CA PHE A 105 6.39 -7.25 -19.21
C PHE A 105 6.24 -7.91 -20.59
N ASN A 106 5.03 -7.93 -21.16
CA ASN A 106 4.78 -8.53 -22.48
C ASN A 106 5.38 -7.73 -23.64
N LYS A 107 5.62 -6.43 -23.47
CA LYS A 107 6.17 -5.55 -24.51
C LYS A 107 7.68 -5.38 -24.44
N GLU A 108 8.28 -5.65 -23.28
CA GLU A 108 9.69 -5.39 -23.04
C GLU A 108 10.58 -6.47 -23.65
N LYS A 109 11.56 -6.03 -24.45
CA LYS A 109 12.51 -6.92 -25.14
C LYS A 109 13.77 -7.15 -24.30
N ASP A 110 14.12 -6.20 -23.44
CA ASP A 110 15.29 -6.31 -22.56
C ASP A 110 15.03 -7.32 -21.43
N GLN A 111 15.83 -8.38 -21.40
CA GLN A 111 15.72 -9.44 -20.40
C GLN A 111 15.94 -8.94 -18.96
N LEU A 112 16.78 -7.92 -18.76
CA LEU A 112 17.04 -7.37 -17.42
C LEU A 112 15.85 -6.57 -16.91
N LYS A 113 15.24 -5.71 -17.74
CA LYS A 113 14.03 -4.99 -17.36
C LYS A 113 12.85 -5.93 -17.12
N ARG A 114 12.72 -6.94 -17.97
CA ARG A 114 11.69 -7.98 -17.81
C ARG A 114 11.84 -8.74 -16.48
N LYS A 115 13.09 -9.02 -16.06
CA LYS A 115 13.38 -9.59 -14.73
C LYS A 115 12.95 -8.65 -13.60
N SER A 116 13.24 -7.35 -13.68
CA SER A 116 12.79 -6.37 -12.67
C SER A 116 11.27 -6.36 -12.52
N TYR A 117 10.52 -6.40 -13.62
CA TYR A 117 9.06 -6.44 -13.61
C TYR A 117 8.54 -7.73 -12.97
N ALA A 118 9.15 -8.88 -13.30
CA ALA A 118 8.80 -10.16 -12.70
C ALA A 118 9.07 -10.20 -11.19
N ILE A 119 10.20 -9.64 -10.73
CA ILE A 119 10.55 -9.58 -9.30
C ILE A 119 9.50 -8.78 -8.53
N ILE A 120 9.12 -7.60 -9.01
CA ILE A 120 8.12 -6.77 -8.33
C ILE A 120 6.75 -7.45 -8.37
N PHE A 121 6.35 -8.04 -9.50
CA PHE A 121 5.08 -8.73 -9.61
C PHE A 121 5.01 -9.94 -8.67
N ALA A 122 6.07 -10.76 -8.61
CA ALA A 122 6.18 -11.88 -7.69
C ALA A 122 6.16 -11.42 -6.22
N ALA A 123 6.92 -10.37 -5.88
CA ALA A 123 6.90 -9.80 -4.54
C ALA A 123 5.51 -9.30 -4.16
N THR A 124 4.79 -8.65 -5.08
CA THR A 124 3.40 -8.19 -4.87
C THR A 124 2.46 -9.36 -4.59
N LEU A 125 2.58 -10.45 -5.36
CA LEU A 125 1.77 -11.65 -5.14
C LEU A 125 2.09 -12.30 -3.79
N ILE A 126 3.37 -12.47 -3.46
CA ILE A 126 3.83 -13.09 -2.21
C ILE A 126 3.39 -12.27 -0.99
N THR A 127 3.24 -10.95 -1.10
CA THR A 127 2.77 -10.13 0.01
C THR A 127 1.25 -10.05 0.08
N LEU A 128 0.55 -10.03 -1.07
CA LEU A 128 -0.90 -9.89 -1.13
C LEU A 128 -1.65 -11.22 -0.87
N LEU A 129 -1.19 -12.34 -1.44
CA LEU A 129 -1.89 -13.63 -1.35
C LEU A 129 -2.00 -14.14 0.09
N PRO A 130 -0.90 -14.26 0.85
CA PRO A 130 -0.97 -14.73 2.23
C PRO A 130 -1.84 -13.83 3.10
N ALA A 131 -1.77 -12.51 2.90
CA ALA A 131 -2.60 -11.54 3.59
C ALA A 131 -4.10 -11.79 3.33
N VAL A 132 -4.51 -11.94 2.07
CA VAL A 132 -5.92 -12.17 1.71
C VAL A 132 -6.38 -13.54 2.21
N VAL A 133 -5.57 -14.59 2.06
CA VAL A 133 -5.90 -15.94 2.52
C VAL A 133 -6.08 -15.97 4.04
N LEU A 134 -5.18 -15.37 4.80
CA LEU A 134 -5.27 -15.31 6.26
C LEU A 134 -6.48 -14.48 6.72
N PHE A 135 -6.80 -13.41 6.00
CA PHE A 135 -7.98 -12.58 6.29
C PHE A 135 -9.30 -13.34 6.09
N ILE A 136 -9.39 -14.24 5.09
CA ILE A 136 -10.58 -15.03 4.81
C ILE A 136 -10.72 -16.20 5.79
N ILE A 137 -9.62 -16.93 6.05
CA ILE A 137 -9.66 -18.15 6.86
C ILE A 137 -9.89 -17.83 8.35
N PHE A 138 -9.33 -16.74 8.85
CA PHE A 138 -9.33 -16.43 10.28
C PHE A 138 -9.85 -15.01 10.56
N PRO A 139 -11.17 -14.82 10.70
CA PRO A 139 -11.75 -13.53 11.01
C PRO A 139 -11.32 -12.99 12.40
N ALA A 140 -10.91 -13.88 13.32
CA ALA A 140 -10.37 -13.53 14.63
C ALA A 140 -9.05 -12.74 14.57
N PHE A 141 -8.33 -12.81 13.45
CA PHE A 141 -7.05 -12.14 13.27
C PHE A 141 -7.15 -10.70 12.76
N LYS A 142 -8.36 -10.18 12.47
CA LYS A 142 -8.58 -8.76 12.12
C LYS A 142 -7.97 -7.77 13.13
N VAL A 143 -7.71 -8.22 14.35
CA VAL A 143 -7.36 -7.38 15.51
C VAL A 143 -5.86 -7.50 15.90
N ILE A 144 -5.16 -8.59 15.55
CA ILE A 144 -3.81 -8.92 16.07
C ILE A 144 -2.72 -8.93 14.97
N PHE A 145 -3.11 -8.88 13.69
CA PHE A 145 -2.20 -9.03 12.55
C PHE A 145 -1.26 -7.88 12.10
N PRO A 146 -1.22 -6.66 12.70
CA PRO A 146 -0.38 -5.58 12.16
C PRO A 146 1.12 -5.92 11.98
N SER A 147 1.69 -6.82 12.79
CA SER A 147 3.11 -7.23 12.69
C SER A 147 3.42 -8.02 11.41
N VAL A 148 2.56 -8.99 11.06
CA VAL A 148 2.75 -9.87 9.90
C VAL A 148 2.72 -9.07 8.59
N TYR A 149 1.84 -8.07 8.50
CA TYR A 149 1.81 -7.14 7.36
C TYR A 149 3.08 -6.30 7.24
N CYS A 150 3.69 -5.93 8.37
CA CYS A 150 4.93 -5.17 8.38
C CYS A 150 6.09 -6.00 7.81
N GLU A 151 6.18 -7.28 8.16
CA GLU A 151 7.19 -8.20 7.62
C GLU A 151 7.04 -8.38 6.09
N PHE A 152 5.80 -8.55 5.61
CA PHE A 152 5.52 -8.57 4.16
C PHE A 152 5.87 -7.23 3.48
N ALA A 153 5.61 -6.10 4.13
CA ALA A 153 5.98 -4.79 3.59
C ALA A 153 7.50 -4.61 3.47
N VAL A 154 8.29 -5.15 4.41
CA VAL A 154 9.76 -5.15 4.33
C VAL A 154 10.24 -5.97 3.14
N LEU A 155 9.66 -7.16 2.89
CA LEU A 155 9.98 -7.99 1.73
C LEU A 155 9.67 -7.27 0.41
N PHE A 156 8.51 -6.61 0.32
CA PHE A 156 8.17 -5.81 -0.85
C PHE A 156 9.15 -4.66 -1.07
N THR A 157 9.55 -3.98 0.01
CA THR A 157 10.52 -2.87 -0.04
C THR A 157 11.88 -3.35 -0.54
N ALA A 158 12.37 -4.49 -0.04
CA ALA A 158 13.62 -5.08 -0.51
C ALA A 158 13.56 -5.41 -2.01
N ALA A 159 12.46 -6.01 -2.47
CA ALA A 159 12.25 -6.30 -3.90
C ALA A 159 12.19 -5.02 -4.75
N ALA A 160 11.54 -3.96 -4.27
CA ALA A 160 11.47 -2.67 -4.95
C ALA A 160 12.86 -2.01 -5.08
N ILE A 161 13.70 -2.08 -4.04
CA ILE A 161 15.08 -1.58 -4.07
C ILE A 161 15.91 -2.34 -5.10
N ILE A 162 15.83 -3.68 -5.09
CA ILE A 162 16.55 -4.53 -6.07
C ILE A 162 16.13 -4.19 -7.50
N ALA A 163 14.83 -4.08 -7.75
CA ALA A 163 14.31 -3.75 -9.07
C ALA A 163 14.72 -2.34 -9.51
N SER A 164 14.73 -1.36 -8.60
CA SER A 164 15.19 0.00 -8.89
C SER A 164 16.70 0.07 -9.15
N TYR A 165 17.50 -0.72 -8.45
CA TYR A 165 18.94 -0.82 -8.68
C TYR A 165 19.24 -1.42 -10.06
N LEU A 166 18.52 -2.48 -10.43
CA LEU A 166 18.60 -3.10 -11.75
C LEU A 166 18.22 -2.12 -12.87
N ASP A 167 17.11 -1.37 -12.71
CA ASP A 167 16.69 -0.39 -13.72
C ASP A 167 17.72 0.75 -13.90
N ASN A 168 18.28 1.27 -12.80
CA ASN A 168 19.30 2.31 -12.86
C ASN A 168 20.59 1.83 -13.56
N LYS A 169 21.01 0.58 -13.31
CA LYS A 169 22.16 -0.03 -14.01
C LYS A 169 21.93 -0.14 -15.52
N ILE A 170 20.68 -0.33 -15.97
CA ILE A 170 20.31 -0.37 -17.40
C ILE A 170 20.34 1.04 -18.00
N GLN A 171 19.81 2.04 -17.28
CA GLN A 171 19.83 3.43 -17.74
C GLN A 171 21.25 3.96 -17.93
N LYS A 172 22.20 3.58 -17.05
CA LYS A 172 23.63 3.95 -17.19
C LYS A 172 24.39 3.26 -18.33
N LYS A 173 23.83 2.18 -18.91
CA LYS A 173 24.44 1.45 -20.04
C LYS A 173 23.96 1.94 -21.41
N LYS A 174 22.88 2.71 -21.46
CA LYS A 174 22.36 3.35 -22.68
C LYS A 174 22.94 4.75 -22.82
#